data_AF-F4PCL5-F1
#
_entry.id   AF-F4PCL5-F1
#
_cell.length_a   1.000
_cell.length_b   1.000
_cell.length_c   1.000
_cell.angle_alpha   90.00
_cell.angle_beta   90.00
_cell.angle_gamma   90.00
#
_symmetry.space_group_name_H-M   'P 1'
#
loop_
_entity.id
_entity.type
_entity.pdbx_description
1 polymer ?
#
loop_
_entity_poly.entity_id
_entity_poly.type
_entity_poly.pdbx_seq_one_letter_code
_entity_poly.pdbx_strand_id
1 'polypeptide(L)'
;RILPFLACLSWVYAWETEDHEIFDLQDALVGIEPKGDFYSILEIPRSAELAEINRAYRKKSLAFHPDKTKDPKLRKLHTILTSISTILKDSDLRIRYDEHLARGFPTWRGTGYYYSRYKPGIFVAIFAILFFISVAQYIIAWIFYYREKKEINDYMN
;
A
#
# COMPACT_ATOMS: atom_id res chain seq x y z
N ARG A 1 -15.91 34.08 12.77
CA ARG A 1 -16.81 32.90 12.68
C ARG A 1 -16.11 31.76 11.90
N ILE A 2 -14.95 31.30 12.38
CA ILE A 2 -14.14 30.23 11.73
C ILE A 2 -14.15 28.93 12.58
N LEU A 3 -14.66 29.03 13.82
CA LEU A 3 -14.76 27.93 14.78
C LEU A 3 -15.55 26.68 14.33
N PRO A 4 -16.62 26.74 13.49
CA PRO A 4 -17.33 25.50 13.13
C PRO A 4 -16.60 24.62 12.10
N PHE A 5 -15.59 25.13 11.38
CA PHE A 5 -14.82 24.34 10.42
C PHE A 5 -13.78 23.42 11.11
N LEU A 6 -13.28 23.82 12.28
CA LEU A 6 -12.33 23.03 13.07
C LEU A 6 -12.98 21.83 13.78
N ALA A 7 -14.31 21.83 13.95
CA ALA A 7 -15.03 20.74 14.62
C ALA A 7 -15.24 19.49 13.74
N CYS A 8 -14.98 19.57 12.42
CA CYS A 8 -14.97 18.40 11.53
C CYS A 8 -13.66 17.60 11.56
N LEU A 9 -12.67 18.02 12.35
CA LEU A 9 -11.48 17.21 12.68
C LEU A 9 -11.80 16.19 13.79
N SER A 10 -13.02 15.67 13.82
CA SER A 10 -13.39 14.57 14.70
C SER A 10 -12.65 13.32 14.24
N TRP A 11 -11.47 13.10 14.82
CA TRP A 11 -10.85 11.79 15.07
C TRP A 11 -11.09 10.78 13.94
N VAL A 12 -10.58 11.09 12.74
CA VAL A 12 -10.32 10.02 11.78
C VAL A 12 -9.22 9.20 12.41
N TYR A 13 -9.56 8.03 12.96
CA TYR A 13 -8.57 7.01 13.29
C TYR A 13 -7.84 6.70 11.99
N ALA A 14 -6.65 7.28 11.83
CA ALA A 14 -5.74 6.87 10.79
C ALA A 14 -5.37 5.42 11.09
N TRP A 15 -5.44 4.56 10.07
CA TRP A 15 -4.96 3.19 10.19
C TRP A 15 -3.50 3.18 10.65
N GLU A 16 -3.18 2.22 11.52
CA GLU A 16 -1.82 2.04 11.99
C GLU A 16 -1.00 1.20 11.00
N THR A 17 0.30 1.08 11.25
CA THR A 17 1.21 0.30 10.40
C THR A 17 0.78 -1.16 10.29
N GLU A 18 0.28 -1.71 11.38
CA GLU A 18 -0.18 -3.09 11.50
C GLU A 18 -1.43 -3.34 10.65
N ASP A 19 -2.33 -2.35 10.57
CA ASP A 19 -3.53 -2.44 9.73
C ASP A 19 -3.14 -2.48 8.25
N HIS A 20 -2.17 -1.67 7.84
CA HIS A 20 -1.64 -1.70 6.49
C HIS A 20 -1.00 -3.04 6.13
N GLU A 21 -0.23 -3.64 7.04
CA GLU A 21 0.34 -4.98 6.85
C GLU A 21 -0.75 -6.05 6.68
N ILE A 22 -1.81 -5.99 7.50
CA ILE A 22 -2.97 -6.86 7.38
C ILE A 22 -3.64 -6.71 6.00
N PHE A 23 -3.83 -5.47 5.53
CA PHE A 23 -4.46 -5.19 4.24
C PHE A 23 -3.61 -5.69 3.07
N ASP A 24 -2.31 -5.42 3.09
CA ASP A 24 -1.38 -5.86 2.06
C ASP A 24 -1.32 -7.40 2.00
N LEU A 25 -1.35 -8.08 3.15
CA LEU A 25 -1.40 -9.55 3.20
C LEU A 25 -2.73 -10.12 2.71
N GLN A 26 -3.85 -9.49 3.05
CA GLN A 26 -5.16 -9.91 2.55
C GLN A 26 -5.27 -9.71 1.02
N ASP A 27 -4.80 -8.59 0.47
CA ASP A 27 -4.78 -8.36 -0.99
C ASP A 27 -3.84 -9.36 -1.69
N ALA A 28 -2.68 -9.66 -1.09
CA ALA A 28 -1.76 -10.68 -1.60
C ALA A 28 -2.38 -12.08 -1.61
N LEU A 29 -3.15 -12.44 -0.57
CA LEU A 29 -3.89 -13.68 -0.50
C LEU A 29 -5.00 -13.73 -1.57
N VAL A 30 -5.82 -12.69 -1.67
CA VAL A 30 -6.91 -12.57 -2.66
C VAL A 30 -6.38 -12.63 -4.09
N GLY A 31 -5.19 -12.08 -4.34
CA GLY A 31 -4.51 -12.16 -5.63
C GLY A 31 -4.15 -13.58 -6.07
N ILE A 32 -4.09 -14.54 -5.14
CA ILE A 32 -3.84 -15.97 -5.42
C ILE A 32 -5.13 -16.77 -5.31
N GLU A 33 -5.89 -16.56 -4.23
CA GLU A 33 -7.16 -17.20 -3.91
C GLU A 33 -8.26 -16.14 -3.74
N PRO A 34 -9.11 -15.89 -4.76
CA PRO A 34 -10.03 -14.74 -4.79
C PRO A 34 -11.05 -14.63 -3.65
N LYS A 35 -11.26 -15.72 -2.90
CA LYS A 35 -12.20 -15.80 -1.76
C LYS A 35 -11.51 -16.34 -0.49
N GLY A 36 -10.19 -16.21 -0.42
CA GLY A 36 -9.39 -16.71 0.70
C GLY A 36 -9.34 -15.73 1.87
N ASP A 37 -9.59 -16.26 3.07
CA ASP A 37 -9.36 -15.64 4.37
C ASP A 37 -8.15 -16.31 5.06
N PHE A 38 -7.58 -15.67 6.08
CA PHE A 38 -6.45 -16.22 6.85
C PHE A 38 -6.77 -17.56 7.52
N TYR A 39 -8.04 -17.73 7.91
CA TYR A 39 -8.52 -18.98 8.49
C TYR A 39 -8.80 -20.05 7.41
N SER A 40 -9.30 -19.65 6.24
CA SER A 40 -9.64 -20.61 5.17
C SER A 40 -8.39 -21.23 4.55
N ILE A 41 -7.31 -20.46 4.38
CA ILE A 41 -6.04 -20.98 3.84
C ILE A 41 -5.40 -22.03 4.78
N LEU A 42 -5.59 -21.83 6.09
CA LEU A 42 -5.16 -22.76 7.13
C LEU A 42 -6.14 -23.91 7.37
N GLU A 43 -7.33 -23.88 6.77
CA GLU A 43 -8.43 -24.85 6.96
C GLU A 43 -8.85 -24.98 8.44
N ILE A 44 -8.92 -23.87 9.16
CA ILE A 44 -9.29 -23.81 10.58
C ILE A 44 -10.51 -22.90 10.81
N PRO A 45 -11.30 -23.10 11.87
CA PRO A 45 -12.36 -22.18 12.24
C PRO A 45 -11.80 -20.87 12.81
N ARG A 46 -12.59 -19.80 12.74
CA ARG A 46 -12.23 -18.49 13.35
C ARG A 46 -12.06 -18.57 14.86
N SER A 47 -12.69 -19.55 15.52
CA SER A 47 -12.56 -19.82 16.96
C SER A 47 -11.37 -20.70 17.32
N ALA A 48 -10.50 -21.03 16.37
CA ALA A 48 -9.36 -21.93 16.60
C ALA A 48 -8.41 -21.39 17.67
N GLU A 49 -7.94 -22.28 18.54
CA GLU A 49 -6.95 -21.97 19.55
C GLU A 49 -5.54 -21.87 18.96
N LEU A 50 -4.62 -21.24 19.70
CA LEU A 50 -3.22 -21.06 19.29
C LEU A 50 -2.52 -22.39 18.94
N ALA A 51 -2.84 -23.47 19.67
CA ALA A 51 -2.29 -24.79 19.41
C ALA A 51 -2.74 -25.34 18.05
N GLU A 52 -4.00 -25.13 17.70
CA GLU A 52 -4.58 -25.54 16.42
C GLU A 52 -3.99 -24.74 15.25
N ILE A 53 -3.87 -23.42 15.41
CA ILE A 53 -3.19 -22.54 14.44
C ILE A 53 -1.77 -23.02 14.17
N ASN A 54 -1.00 -23.31 15.23
CA ASN A 54 0.37 -23.81 15.10
C ASN A 54 0.44 -25.15 14.38
N ARG A 55 -0.48 -26.07 14.67
CA ARG A 55 -0.55 -27.38 14.01
C ARG A 55 -0.88 -27.24 12.53
N ALA A 56 -1.90 -26.44 12.20
CA ALA A 56 -2.33 -26.17 10.83
C ALA A 56 -1.21 -25.50 10.02
N TYR A 57 -0.56 -24.49 10.60
CA TYR A 57 0.58 -23.80 10.00
C TYR A 57 1.71 -24.77 9.67
N ARG A 58 2.14 -25.63 10.61
CA ARG A 58 3.21 -26.61 10.38
C ARG A 58 2.87 -27.55 9.23
N LYS A 59 1.61 -28.03 9.17
CA LYS A 59 1.12 -28.91 8.09
C LYS A 59 1.18 -28.23 6.72
N LYS A 60 0.65 -27.01 6.61
CA LYS A 60 0.61 -26.24 5.35
C LYS A 60 1.99 -25.75 4.92
N SER A 61 2.81 -25.27 5.86
CA SER A 61 4.19 -24.82 5.61
C SER A 61 5.05 -25.95 5.04
N LEU A 62 4.90 -27.18 5.56
CA LEU A 62 5.60 -28.35 5.02
C LEU A 62 5.15 -28.69 3.59
N ALA A 63 3.87 -28.51 3.26
CA ALA A 63 3.34 -28.78 1.92
C ALA A 63 3.82 -27.74 0.89
N PHE A 64 3.89 -26.47 1.28
CA PHE A 64 4.25 -25.36 0.38
C PHE A 64 5.75 -25.01 0.39
N HIS A 65 6.57 -25.77 1.13
CA HIS A 65 7.98 -25.48 1.30
C HIS A 65 8.72 -25.38 -0.06
N PRO A 66 9.57 -24.36 -0.27
CA PRO A 66 10.24 -24.10 -1.55
C PRO A 66 11.18 -25.23 -2.01
N ASP A 67 11.63 -26.07 -1.08
CA ASP A 67 12.46 -27.25 -1.37
C ASP A 67 11.65 -28.38 -2.02
N LYS A 68 10.40 -28.58 -1.57
CA LYS A 68 9.55 -29.68 -2.05
C LYS A 68 8.80 -29.34 -3.33
N THR A 69 8.56 -28.04 -3.57
CA THR A 69 7.72 -27.60 -4.68
C THR A 69 8.42 -26.60 -5.59
N LYS A 70 8.33 -26.85 -6.91
CA LYS A 70 8.88 -25.95 -7.93
C LYS A 70 7.95 -24.79 -8.32
N ASP A 71 6.65 -24.91 -8.05
CA ASP A 71 5.63 -23.96 -8.46
C ASP A 71 5.85 -22.58 -7.80
N PRO A 72 6.03 -21.50 -8.59
CA PRO A 72 6.16 -20.14 -8.06
C PRO A 72 4.95 -19.67 -7.25
N LYS A 73 3.73 -20.17 -7.53
CA LYS A 73 2.53 -19.82 -6.76
C LYS A 73 2.60 -20.37 -5.35
N LEU A 74 3.01 -21.62 -5.19
CA LEU A 74 3.13 -22.26 -3.88
C LEU A 74 4.26 -21.64 -3.05
N ARG A 75 5.36 -21.18 -3.68
CA ARG A 75 6.39 -20.39 -3.00
C ARG A 75 5.84 -19.07 -2.45
N LYS A 76 5.07 -18.32 -3.25
CA LYS A 76 4.42 -17.08 -2.79
C LYS A 76 3.44 -17.34 -1.66
N LEU A 77 2.63 -18.39 -1.77
CA LEU A 77 1.72 -18.82 -0.70
C LEU A 77 2.48 -19.19 0.58
N HIS A 78 3.63 -19.85 0.50
CA HIS A 78 4.46 -20.16 1.68
C HIS A 78 4.95 -18.90 2.41
N THR A 79 5.39 -17.89 1.66
CA THR A 79 5.78 -16.59 2.23
C THR A 79 4.59 -15.90 2.92
N ILE A 80 3.45 -15.82 2.23
CA ILE A 80 2.22 -15.21 2.77
C ILE A 80 1.75 -15.97 4.02
N LEU A 81 1.73 -17.30 3.97
CA LEU A 81 1.32 -18.17 5.07
C LEU A 81 2.17 -17.94 6.33
N THR A 82 3.47 -17.72 6.15
CA THR A 82 4.37 -17.41 7.27
C THR A 82 3.93 -16.13 7.97
N SER A 83 3.68 -15.05 7.22
CA SER A 83 3.21 -13.77 7.75
C SER A 83 1.81 -13.88 8.38
N ILE A 84 0.87 -14.58 7.73
CA ILE A 84 -0.46 -14.87 8.28
C ILE A 84 -0.35 -15.57 9.63
N SER A 85 0.53 -16.57 9.73
CA SER A 85 0.72 -17.30 10.99
C SER A 85 1.26 -16.42 12.10
N THR A 86 2.07 -15.40 11.79
CA THR A 86 2.56 -14.43 12.78
C THR A 86 1.41 -13.56 13.28
N ILE A 87 0.57 -13.05 12.37
CA ILE A 87 -0.61 -12.23 12.71
C ILE A 87 -1.61 -13.01 13.57
N LEU A 88 -1.94 -14.26 13.20
CA LEU A 88 -2.92 -15.05 13.93
C LEU A 88 -2.43 -15.53 15.31
N LYS A 89 -1.12 -15.55 15.54
CA LYS A 89 -0.54 -15.92 16.84
C LYS A 89 -0.54 -14.76 17.82
N ASP A 90 -0.49 -13.52 17.33
CA ASP A 90 -0.60 -12.33 18.14
C ASP A 90 -2.07 -12.02 18.42
N SER A 91 -2.44 -11.87 19.69
CA SER A 91 -3.83 -11.62 20.09
C SER A 91 -4.34 -10.31 19.54
N ASP A 92 -3.51 -9.27 19.53
CA ASP A 92 -3.93 -7.90 19.23
C ASP A 92 -4.10 -7.75 17.71
N LEU A 93 -3.16 -8.31 16.94
CA LEU A 93 -3.25 -8.32 15.48
C LEU A 93 -4.40 -9.20 14.98
N ARG A 94 -4.65 -10.34 15.66
CA ARG A 94 -5.81 -11.19 15.35
C ARG A 94 -7.13 -10.45 15.56
N ILE A 95 -7.27 -9.70 16.65
CA ILE A 95 -8.47 -8.90 16.91
C ILE A 95 -8.66 -7.86 15.80
N ARG A 96 -7.61 -7.12 15.44
CA ARG A 96 -7.68 -6.15 14.33
C ARG A 96 -8.09 -6.79 13.02
N TYR A 97 -7.49 -7.94 12.68
CA TYR A 97 -7.86 -8.71 11.50
C TYR A 97 -9.35 -9.11 11.52
N ASP A 98 -9.83 -9.65 12.63
CA ASP A 98 -11.22 -10.08 12.79
C ASP A 98 -12.20 -8.89 12.65
N GLU A 99 -11.83 -7.72 13.18
CA GLU A 99 -12.61 -6.49 13.01
C GLU A 99 -12.69 -6.05 11.53
N HIS A 100 -11.57 -6.07 10.81
CA HIS A 100 -11.54 -5.75 9.37
C HIS A 100 -12.25 -6.81 8.53
N LEU A 101 -12.20 -8.07 8.93
CA LEU A 101 -12.94 -9.14 8.28
C LEU A 101 -14.46 -8.98 8.44
N ALA A 102 -14.91 -8.43 9.56
CA ALA A 102 -16.33 -8.14 9.82
C ALA A 102 -16.81 -6.83 9.16
N ARG A 103 -15.99 -5.76 9.19
CA ARG A 103 -16.33 -4.44 8.63
C ARG A 103 -16.05 -4.33 7.13
N GLY A 104 -15.17 -5.18 6.60
CA GLY A 104 -14.67 -5.13 5.24
C GLY A 104 -13.31 -4.43 5.14
N PHE A 105 -12.57 -4.76 4.08
CA PHE A 105 -11.27 -4.19 3.77
C PHE A 105 -11.40 -2.95 2.88
N PRO A 106 -10.53 -1.93 3.04
CA PRO A 106 -10.58 -0.74 2.20
C PRO A 106 -10.18 -1.06 0.76
N THR A 107 -10.88 -0.45 -0.21
CA THR A 107 -10.55 -0.60 -1.63
C THR A 107 -9.41 0.31 -2.07
N TRP A 108 -9.16 1.40 -1.32
CA TRP A 108 -8.08 2.35 -1.64
C TRP A 108 -6.75 1.81 -1.13
N ARG A 109 -5.88 1.47 -2.08
CA ARG A 109 -4.50 1.07 -1.83
C ARG A 109 -3.68 2.35 -1.73
N GLY A 110 -3.00 2.57 -0.59
CA GLY A 110 -2.31 3.83 -0.30
C GLY A 110 -1.31 4.30 -1.36
N THR A 111 -0.66 5.45 -1.13
CA THR A 111 0.28 6.04 -2.11
C THR A 111 1.40 5.08 -2.54
N GLY A 112 1.81 4.16 -1.67
CA GLY A 112 2.78 3.10 -1.97
C GLY A 112 2.39 2.15 -3.11
N TYR A 113 1.09 1.95 -3.37
CA TYR A 113 0.60 1.15 -4.49
C TYR A 113 1.03 1.71 -5.85
N TYR A 114 1.02 3.03 -5.99
CA TYR A 114 1.45 3.69 -7.22
C TYR A 114 2.95 3.49 -7.45
N TYR A 115 3.76 3.56 -6.39
CA TYR A 115 5.20 3.32 -6.47
C TYR A 115 5.57 1.86 -6.74
N SER A 116 4.81 0.89 -6.20
CA SER A 116 5.10 -0.54 -6.42
C SER A 116 4.78 -0.97 -7.86
N ARG A 117 3.72 -0.40 -8.45
CA ARG A 117 3.28 -0.69 -9.82
C ARG A 117 4.02 0.12 -10.88
N TYR A 118 4.19 1.42 -10.65
CA TYR A 118 5.00 2.29 -11.50
C TYR A 118 6.30 2.57 -10.75
N LYS A 119 7.35 1.82 -11.10
CA LYS A 119 8.73 2.10 -10.70
C LYS A 119 9.35 2.98 -11.79
N PRO A 120 9.20 4.31 -11.77
CA PRO A 120 9.77 5.16 -12.81
C PRO A 120 11.28 4.91 -12.86
N GLY A 121 11.77 4.55 -14.04
CA GLY A 121 13.21 4.39 -14.24
C GLY A 121 13.93 5.70 -13.97
N ILE A 122 15.20 5.62 -13.59
CA ILE A 122 16.01 6.81 -13.28
C ILE A 122 16.01 7.82 -14.44
N PHE A 123 15.99 7.34 -15.69
CA PHE A 123 15.87 8.19 -16.87
C PHE A 123 14.55 8.97 -16.95
N VAL A 124 13.44 8.36 -16.55
CA VAL A 124 12.13 9.05 -16.51
C VAL A 124 12.14 10.13 -15.43
N ALA A 125 12.74 9.82 -14.27
CA ALA A 125 12.90 10.80 -13.20
C ALA A 125 13.80 11.98 -13.62
N ILE A 126 14.96 11.69 -14.23
CA ILE A 126 15.87 12.73 -14.74
C ILE A 126 15.20 13.56 -15.83
N PHE A 127 14.51 12.92 -16.78
CA PHE A 127 13.78 13.62 -17.84
C PHE A 127 12.69 14.52 -17.26
N ALA A 128 11.92 14.05 -16.29
CA ALA A 128 10.90 14.86 -15.62
C ALA A 128 11.54 16.09 -14.93
N ILE A 129 12.64 15.89 -14.19
CA ILE A 129 13.36 16.98 -13.53
C ILE A 129 13.86 18.01 -14.56
N LEU A 130 14.52 17.56 -15.63
CA LEU A 130 15.03 18.44 -16.68
C LEU A 130 13.89 19.17 -17.42
N PHE A 131 12.77 18.49 -17.66
CA PHE A 131 11.58 19.08 -18.26
C PHE A 131 11.03 20.20 -17.38
N PHE A 132 10.85 19.97 -16.07
CA PHE A 132 10.35 21.00 -15.16
C PHE A 132 11.33 22.18 -15.02
N ILE A 133 12.64 21.92 -14.99
CA ILE A 133 13.66 22.99 -14.98
C ILE A 133 13.59 23.81 -16.27
N SER A 134 13.49 23.16 -17.43
CA SER A 134 13.42 23.83 -18.72
C SER A 134 12.15 24.68 -18.85
N VAL A 135 11.01 24.16 -18.41
CA VAL A 135 9.74 24.92 -18.37
C VAL A 135 9.87 26.14 -17.46
N ALA A 136 10.46 26.00 -16.28
CA ALA A 136 10.69 27.11 -15.36
C ALA A 136 11.61 28.18 -15.99
N GLN A 137 12.71 27.76 -16.62
CA GLN A 137 13.62 28.66 -17.34
C GLN A 137 12.91 29.40 -18.47
N TYR A 138 12.07 28.71 -19.25
CA TYR A 138 11.29 29.32 -20.32
C TYR A 138 10.30 30.37 -19.79
N ILE A 139 9.58 30.07 -18.71
CA ILE A 139 8.65 31.02 -18.08
C ILE A 139 9.40 32.27 -17.60
N ILE A 140 10.55 32.10 -16.97
CA ILE A 140 11.38 33.21 -16.51
C ILE A 140 11.84 34.07 -17.70
N ALA A 141 12.37 33.45 -18.75
CA ALA A 141 12.81 34.15 -19.95
C ALA A 141 11.65 34.92 -20.62
N TRP A 142 10.46 34.31 -20.65
CA TRP A 142 9.25 34.94 -21.15
C TRP A 142 8.89 36.19 -20.31
N ILE A 143 8.89 36.10 -18.98
CA ILE A 143 8.63 37.25 -18.11
C ILE A 143 9.62 38.40 -18.37
N PHE A 144 10.92 38.08 -18.47
CA PHE A 144 11.94 39.09 -18.76
C PHE A 144 11.73 39.76 -20.13
N TYR A 145 11.44 38.99 -21.17
CA TYR A 145 11.14 39.51 -22.51
C TYR A 145 9.96 40.48 -22.50
N TYR A 146 8.87 40.12 -21.82
CA TYR A 146 7.69 41.00 -21.74
C TYR A 146 7.95 42.26 -20.91
N ARG A 147 8.78 42.17 -19.88
CA ARG A 147 9.16 43.33 -19.06
C ARG A 147 10.00 44.33 -19.87
N GLU A 148 11.04 43.86 -20.55
CA GLU A 148 11.91 44.70 -21.36
C GLU A 148 11.16 45.33 -22.54
N LYS A 149 10.30 44.58 -23.20
CA LYS A 149 9.45 45.10 -24.27
C LYS A 149 8.54 46.24 -23.80
N LYS A 150 8.02 46.17 -22.57
CA LYS A 150 7.21 47.24 -21.98
C LYS A 150 8.05 48.48 -21.70
N GLU A 151 9.22 48.31 -21.10
CA GLU A 151 10.16 49.41 -20.83
C GLU A 151 10.54 50.15 -22.13
N ILE A 152 10.94 49.42 -23.18
CA ILE A 152 11.29 50.02 -24.48
C ILE A 152 10.12 50.77 -25.11
N ASN A 153 8.90 50.23 -25.05
CA ASN A 153 7.72 50.89 -25.58
C ASN A 153 7.35 52.17 -24.81
N ASP A 154 7.60 52.18 -23.50
CA ASP A 154 7.41 53.37 -22.66
C ASP A 154 8.47 54.46 -22.93
N TYR A 155 9.67 54.09 -23.40
CA TYR A 155 10.69 55.06 -23.85
C TYR A 155 10.45 55.63 -25.26
N MET A 156 9.70 54.92 -26.10
CA MET A 156 9.47 55.26 -27.52
C MET A 156 8.19 56.07 -27.76
N ASN A 157 7.30 56.18 -26.77
CA ASN A 157 6.09 57.00 -26.80
C ASN A 157 6.27 58.26 -25.93
#